data_AF-A0A7S0DFL4-F1
#
_entry.id   AF-A0A7S0DFL4-F1
#
_cell.length_a   1.000
_cell.length_b   1.000
_cell.length_c   1.000
_cell.angle_alpha   90.00
_cell.angle_beta   90.00
_cell.angle_gamma   90.00
#
_symmetry.space_group_name_H-M   'P 1'
#
loop_
_entity.id
_entity.type
_entity.pdbx_description
1 polymer ?
#
loop_
_entity_poly.entity_id
_entity_poly.type
_entity_poly.pdbx_seq_one_letter_code
_entity_poly.pdbx_strand_id
1 'polypeptide(L)'
;LSLTNWHPITEHCNLEVICIQRRMWISYFAGLVIFLGVSPVAHATVEILADNQKNKTLFASTTYFLQGQVIVLAGNTLTIQKGTTIYATPSFLDKSTVLIVEQGAKIVAEGTKDEPITFTTARPTNSTQYKGLWGGIIICGKAPISSVTGTNEVEGLTLDSLGGGGFTYGGSDAIDNSGILKYVRIWHGGGDLMGG
;
A
#
# COMPACT_ATOMS: atom_id res chain seq x y z
N LEU A 1 40.97 49.03 7.98
CA LEU A 1 40.57 50.01 9.01
C LEU A 1 39.40 49.45 9.78
N SER A 2 39.54 49.40 11.10
CA SER A 2 38.54 49.19 12.15
C SER A 2 37.82 47.85 12.29
N LEU A 3 38.06 47.23 13.45
CA LEU A 3 37.16 46.30 14.16
C LEU A 3 35.94 47.05 14.70
N THR A 4 34.77 46.42 14.66
CA THR A 4 33.60 46.58 15.56
C THR A 4 32.53 45.58 15.08
N ASN A 5 31.71 44.86 15.86
CA ASN A 5 31.63 44.46 17.26
C ASN A 5 30.32 43.61 17.41
N TRP A 6 30.28 42.60 18.30
CA TRP A 6 29.09 41.96 18.98
C TRP A 6 28.15 40.88 18.34
N HIS A 7 28.39 39.60 18.74
CA HIS A 7 27.56 38.62 19.53
C HIS A 7 26.19 38.01 19.06
N PRO A 8 25.79 36.82 19.58
CA PRO A 8 25.33 35.66 18.78
C PRO A 8 23.87 35.23 19.04
N ILE A 9 23.35 34.31 18.22
CA ILE A 9 22.34 33.32 18.64
C ILE A 9 22.61 31.97 17.96
N THR A 10 22.72 30.96 18.79
CA THR A 10 22.77 29.52 18.49
C THR A 10 21.44 29.04 17.92
N GLU A 11 21.46 28.16 16.91
CA GLU A 11 20.56 27.00 16.89
C GLU A 11 21.09 25.87 15.97
N HIS A 12 21.26 24.74 16.66
CA HIS A 12 21.45 23.34 16.30
C HIS A 12 20.85 22.85 14.94
N CYS A 13 21.60 22.07 14.14
CA CYS A 13 21.43 20.61 13.87
C CYS A 13 20.09 20.25 13.18
N ASN A 14 19.94 19.57 12.04
CA ASN A 14 20.67 18.45 11.43
C ASN A 14 20.19 18.29 9.97
N LEU A 15 21.11 18.17 9.01
CA LEU A 15 20.82 17.64 7.67
C LEU A 15 21.89 16.58 7.37
N GLU A 16 21.67 15.37 7.89
CA GLU A 16 22.42 14.20 7.43
C GLU A 16 21.79 13.72 6.11
N VAL A 17 22.36 14.20 5.01
CA VAL A 17 22.35 13.46 3.75
C VAL A 17 23.38 12.34 3.90
N ILE A 18 22.86 11.12 4.07
CA ILE A 18 23.65 9.88 4.12
C ILE A 18 24.44 9.75 2.82
N CYS A 19 25.74 10.05 2.90
CA CYS A 19 26.72 9.83 1.84
C CYS A 19 27.14 8.36 1.89
N ILE A 20 26.56 7.53 1.01
CA ILE A 20 26.97 6.15 0.82
C ILE A 20 27.97 6.05 -0.34
N GLN A 21 29.05 5.29 -0.09
CA GLN A 21 30.19 4.90 -0.95
C GLN A 21 31.45 5.77 -0.86
N ARG A 22 32.21 5.60 0.23
CA ARG A 22 33.67 5.78 0.18
C ARG A 22 34.35 4.40 0.18
N ARG A 23 34.97 4.09 -0.96
CA ARG A 23 35.79 2.91 -1.24
C ARG A 23 36.66 2.51 -0.05
N MET A 24 36.43 1.32 0.47
CA MET A 24 37.25 0.70 1.50
C MET A 24 38.43 -0.02 0.81
N TRP A 25 39.64 0.52 0.98
CA TRP A 25 40.88 -0.20 0.62
C TRP A 25 41.23 -1.12 1.79
N ILE A 26 41.14 -2.42 1.59
CA ILE A 26 41.60 -3.44 2.55
C ILE A 26 43.09 -3.66 2.29
N SER A 27 43.95 -3.09 3.12
CA SER A 27 45.35 -3.50 3.23
C SER A 27 45.44 -4.61 4.28
N TYR A 28 45.87 -5.79 3.85
CA TYR A 28 46.10 -6.97 4.67
C TYR A 28 47.15 -6.67 5.76
N PHE A 29 46.71 -6.61 7.02
CA PHE A 29 47.57 -6.82 8.19
C PHE A 29 46.95 -7.98 8.98
N ALA A 30 47.72 -9.06 9.14
CA ALA A 30 47.34 -10.21 9.93
C ALA A 30 47.29 -9.83 11.42
N GLY A 31 46.14 -9.37 11.87
CA GLY A 31 45.81 -9.12 13.26
C GLY A 31 44.37 -9.53 13.51
N LEU A 32 44.13 -10.29 14.58
CA LEU A 32 42.83 -10.81 14.97
C LEU A 32 41.82 -9.65 15.16
N VAL A 33 40.99 -9.40 14.14
CA VAL A 33 39.85 -8.47 14.22
C VAL A 33 38.70 -9.23 14.85
N ILE A 34 38.40 -8.96 16.12
CA ILE A 34 37.12 -9.34 16.72
C ILE A 34 36.07 -8.47 16.03
N PHE A 35 35.39 -9.02 15.02
CA PHE A 35 34.18 -8.43 14.47
C PHE A 35 33.12 -8.48 15.57
N LEU A 36 32.95 -7.37 16.30
CA LEU A 36 31.69 -7.09 16.99
C LEU A 36 30.64 -6.99 15.89
N GLY A 37 29.90 -8.07 15.70
CA GLY A 37 28.86 -8.17 14.69
C GLY A 37 27.78 -7.13 14.95
N VAL A 38 27.92 -5.96 14.33
CA VAL A 38 26.77 -5.08 14.08
C VAL A 38 25.87 -5.84 13.11
N SER A 39 24.81 -6.44 13.66
CA SER A 39 23.75 -7.03 12.84
C SER A 39 23.22 -5.94 11.92
N PRO A 40 23.10 -6.17 10.60
CA PRO A 40 22.52 -5.17 9.72
C PRO A 40 21.09 -4.90 10.19
N VAL A 41 20.81 -3.64 10.54
CA VAL A 41 19.43 -3.19 10.75
C VAL A 41 18.71 -3.39 9.42
N ALA A 42 17.73 -4.28 9.40
CA ALA A 42 16.90 -4.48 8.21
C ALA A 42 16.27 -3.13 7.85
N HIS A 43 16.63 -2.59 6.69
CA HIS A 43 16.06 -1.34 6.20
C HIS A 43 14.60 -1.62 5.82
N ALA A 44 13.66 -1.08 6.59
CA ALA A 44 12.25 -1.16 6.24
C ALA A 44 12.04 -0.34 4.96
N THR A 45 11.79 -1.03 3.86
CA THR A 45 11.49 -0.38 2.57
C THR A 45 10.09 0.22 2.60
N VAL A 46 9.89 1.36 1.95
CA VAL A 46 8.59 2.03 1.84
C VAL A 46 8.24 2.16 0.37
N GLU A 47 6.99 1.84 0.02
CA GLU A 47 6.51 1.92 -1.36
C GLU A 47 5.09 2.51 -1.42
N ILE A 48 4.86 3.38 -2.41
CA ILE A 48 3.54 3.92 -2.74
C ILE A 48 2.97 3.13 -3.92
N LEU A 49 1.76 2.60 -3.73
CA LEU A 49 0.96 1.96 -4.76
C LEU A 49 -0.04 3.00 -5.27
N ALA A 50 0.15 3.41 -6.53
CA ALA A 50 -0.77 4.27 -7.27
C ALA A 50 -1.76 3.42 -8.10
N ASP A 51 -2.42 4.03 -9.07
CA ASP A 51 -3.37 3.38 -9.98
C ASP A 51 -2.71 2.28 -10.85
N ASN A 52 -3.54 1.55 -11.61
CA ASN A 52 -3.13 0.71 -12.74
C ASN A 52 -1.98 -0.29 -12.46
N GLN A 53 -2.11 -1.01 -11.35
CA GLN A 53 -1.19 -2.06 -10.94
C GLN A 53 -1.26 -3.27 -11.89
N LYS A 54 -0.08 -3.66 -12.37
CA LYS A 54 0.16 -4.93 -13.09
C LYS A 54 0.49 -6.05 -12.10
N ASN A 55 0.91 -7.21 -12.59
CA ASN A 55 1.43 -8.31 -11.77
C ASN A 55 2.46 -7.79 -10.74
N LYS A 56 2.14 -7.99 -9.45
CA LYS A 56 2.95 -7.46 -8.36
C LYS A 56 2.87 -8.36 -7.13
N THR A 57 4.00 -8.47 -6.42
CA THR A 57 4.07 -9.17 -5.13
C THR A 57 4.45 -8.16 -4.06
N LEU A 58 3.66 -8.11 -2.99
CA LEU A 58 3.93 -7.29 -1.80
C LEU A 58 4.58 -8.16 -0.72
N PHE A 59 5.70 -7.69 -0.17
CA PHE A 59 6.54 -8.43 0.78
C PHE A 59 6.37 -7.89 2.21
N ALA A 60 6.51 -8.75 3.22
CA ALA A 60 6.36 -8.34 4.62
C ALA A 60 7.46 -7.36 5.10
N SER A 61 8.61 -7.34 4.41
CA SER A 61 9.72 -6.43 4.66
C SER A 61 9.51 -4.99 4.15
N THR A 62 8.35 -4.73 3.53
CA THR A 62 8.02 -3.46 2.89
C THR A 62 6.74 -2.90 3.47
N THR A 63 6.78 -1.61 3.82
CA THR A 63 5.59 -0.84 4.20
C THR A 63 4.97 -0.26 2.94
N TYR A 64 3.71 -0.60 2.68
CA TYR A 64 3.00 -0.13 1.49
C TYR A 64 1.98 0.94 1.83
N PHE A 65 1.89 1.97 1.00
CA PHE A 65 0.85 2.98 1.04
C PHE A 65 -0.01 2.92 -0.23
N LEU A 66 -1.31 2.66 -0.09
CA LEU A 66 -2.27 2.86 -1.17
C LEU A 66 -2.56 4.35 -1.27
N GLN A 67 -2.48 4.93 -2.47
CA GLN A 67 -2.78 6.34 -2.71
C GLN A 67 -3.89 6.46 -3.76
N GLY A 68 -5.04 7.02 -3.35
CA GLY A 68 -6.20 7.18 -4.23
C GLY A 68 -6.83 5.85 -4.62
N GLN A 69 -7.29 5.74 -5.87
CA GLN A 69 -7.88 4.51 -6.40
C GLN A 69 -6.78 3.61 -6.97
N VAL A 70 -6.40 2.59 -6.21
CA VAL A 70 -5.38 1.61 -6.61
C VAL A 70 -6.10 0.47 -7.33
N ILE A 71 -5.84 0.31 -8.63
CA ILE A 71 -6.59 -0.61 -9.49
C ILE A 71 -5.67 -1.74 -9.92
N VAL A 72 -6.07 -2.99 -9.69
CA VAL A 72 -5.42 -4.15 -10.30
C VAL A 72 -6.14 -4.46 -11.59
N LEU A 73 -5.44 -4.28 -12.72
CA LEU A 73 -6.03 -4.39 -14.06
C LEU A 73 -6.33 -5.83 -14.46
N ALA A 74 -7.35 -6.00 -15.30
CA ALA A 74 -7.71 -7.31 -15.88
C ALA A 74 -6.48 -8.09 -16.40
N GLY A 75 -6.43 -9.39 -16.13
CA GLY A 75 -5.31 -10.26 -16.50
C GLY A 75 -4.08 -10.17 -15.57
N ASN A 76 -4.10 -9.30 -14.56
CA ASN A 76 -3.02 -9.18 -13.57
C ASN A 76 -3.41 -9.76 -12.21
N THR A 77 -2.39 -10.09 -11.42
CA THR A 77 -2.53 -10.60 -10.06
C THR A 77 -1.73 -9.75 -9.06
N LEU A 78 -2.40 -9.26 -8.02
CA LEU A 78 -1.77 -8.70 -6.83
C LEU A 78 -1.58 -9.80 -5.79
N THR A 79 -0.34 -10.22 -5.57
CA THR A 79 0.03 -11.21 -4.55
C THR A 79 0.53 -10.49 -3.31
N ILE A 80 0.11 -10.91 -2.12
CA ILE A 80 0.46 -10.28 -0.86
C ILE A 80 0.96 -11.37 0.10
N GLN A 81 2.19 -11.25 0.54
CA GLN A 81 2.76 -12.19 1.50
C GLN A 81 2.11 -12.05 2.87
N LYS A 82 2.02 -13.16 3.58
CA LYS A 82 1.63 -13.18 5.00
C LYS A 82 2.45 -12.18 5.83
N GLY A 83 1.82 -11.57 6.83
CA GLY A 83 2.45 -10.57 7.69
C GLY A 83 2.60 -9.17 7.07
N THR A 84 2.31 -8.97 5.79
CA THR A 84 2.35 -7.64 5.17
C THR A 84 1.29 -6.71 5.76
N THR A 85 1.70 -5.46 6.06
CA THR A 85 0.80 -4.38 6.46
C THR A 85 0.76 -3.30 5.37
N ILE A 86 -0.45 -2.91 4.99
CA ILE A 86 -0.75 -1.99 3.90
C ILE A 86 -1.60 -0.86 4.46
N TYR A 87 -1.18 0.37 4.19
CA TYR A 87 -1.79 1.59 4.72
C TYR A 87 -2.51 2.35 3.60
N ALA A 88 -3.78 2.65 3.77
CA ALA A 88 -4.50 3.56 2.88
C ALA A 88 -4.27 5.01 3.32
N THR A 89 -3.74 5.85 2.42
CA THR A 89 -3.64 7.29 2.69
C THR A 89 -5.03 7.90 2.88
N PRO A 90 -5.15 9.03 3.60
CA PRO A 90 -6.40 9.81 3.60
C PRO A 90 -6.87 10.11 2.16
N SER A 91 -8.15 10.46 2.03
CA SER A 91 -8.78 10.77 0.74
C SER A 91 -7.91 11.71 -0.09
N PHE A 92 -7.82 11.41 -1.38
CA PHE A 92 -7.02 12.13 -2.35
C PHE A 92 -7.97 12.70 -3.40
N LEU A 93 -7.93 14.02 -3.62
CA LEU A 93 -8.84 14.71 -4.55
C LEU A 93 -10.32 14.39 -4.29
N ASP A 94 -10.72 14.50 -3.03
CA ASP A 94 -12.08 14.23 -2.53
C ASP A 94 -12.60 12.80 -2.72
N LYS A 95 -11.81 11.90 -3.30
CA LYS A 95 -12.12 10.47 -3.40
C LYS A 95 -11.43 9.68 -2.30
N SER A 96 -12.16 8.75 -1.68
CA SER A 96 -11.57 7.82 -0.71
C SER A 96 -10.51 6.95 -1.37
N THR A 97 -9.38 6.73 -0.68
CA THR A 97 -8.41 5.72 -1.07
C THR A 97 -9.04 4.34 -1.02
N VAL A 98 -8.90 3.55 -2.08
CA VAL A 98 -9.57 2.24 -2.22
C VAL A 98 -8.69 1.32 -3.06
N LEU A 99 -8.66 0.03 -2.72
CA LEU A 99 -8.07 -1.01 -3.57
C LEU A 99 -9.17 -1.68 -4.37
N ILE A 100 -9.04 -1.68 -5.69
CA ILE A 100 -10.03 -2.22 -6.62
C ILE A 100 -9.35 -3.32 -7.43
N VAL A 101 -9.92 -4.52 -7.38
CA VAL A 101 -9.52 -5.66 -8.23
C VAL A 101 -10.54 -5.73 -9.35
N GLU A 102 -10.14 -5.30 -10.55
CA GLU A 102 -11.02 -5.24 -11.72
C GLU A 102 -11.50 -6.64 -12.14
N GLN A 103 -12.59 -6.69 -12.89
CA GLN A 103 -13.07 -7.91 -13.48
C GLN A 103 -12.00 -8.61 -14.34
N GLY A 104 -11.71 -9.86 -14.01
CA GLY A 104 -10.65 -10.65 -14.64
C GLY A 104 -9.25 -10.41 -14.07
N ALA A 105 -9.09 -9.53 -13.08
CA ALA A 105 -7.92 -9.46 -12.23
C ALA A 105 -8.04 -10.41 -11.03
N LYS A 106 -6.94 -10.60 -10.29
CA LYS A 106 -6.89 -11.46 -9.10
C LYS A 106 -6.17 -10.79 -7.94
N ILE A 107 -6.59 -11.14 -6.72
CA ILE A 107 -5.84 -10.88 -5.48
C ILE A 107 -5.50 -12.18 -4.76
N VAL A 108 -4.24 -12.37 -4.39
CA VAL A 108 -3.80 -13.56 -3.63
C VAL A 108 -3.20 -13.08 -2.32
N ALA A 109 -4.02 -13.05 -1.27
CA ALA A 109 -3.63 -12.63 0.07
C ALA A 109 -3.85 -13.79 1.06
N GLU A 110 -2.83 -14.63 1.19
CA GLU A 110 -2.84 -15.81 2.04
C GLU A 110 -2.00 -15.60 3.31
N GLY A 111 -2.58 -14.87 4.26
CA GLY A 111 -2.03 -14.76 5.61
C GLY A 111 -2.10 -16.07 6.38
N THR A 112 -1.58 -16.04 7.62
CA THR A 112 -1.76 -17.11 8.60
C THR A 112 -2.34 -16.54 9.89
N LYS A 113 -2.72 -17.41 10.83
CA LYS A 113 -3.16 -16.99 12.16
C LYS A 113 -2.11 -16.13 12.88
N ASP A 114 -0.84 -16.50 12.73
CA ASP A 114 0.28 -15.85 13.41
C ASP A 114 0.84 -14.66 12.60
N GLU A 115 0.68 -14.68 11.28
CA GLU A 115 1.14 -13.64 10.36
C GLU A 115 -0.02 -13.18 9.44
N PRO A 116 -1.05 -12.54 10.01
CA PRO A 116 -2.18 -12.05 9.22
C PRO A 116 -1.77 -10.87 8.32
N ILE A 117 -2.38 -10.78 7.14
CA ILE A 117 -2.25 -9.62 6.26
C ILE A 117 -3.17 -8.51 6.77
N THR A 118 -2.69 -7.28 6.84
CA THR A 118 -3.43 -6.18 7.46
C THR A 118 -3.56 -4.99 6.53
N PHE A 119 -4.79 -4.60 6.22
CA PHE A 119 -5.11 -3.32 5.58
C PHE A 119 -5.66 -2.36 6.63
N THR A 120 -5.15 -1.14 6.68
CA THR A 120 -5.56 -0.12 7.64
C THR A 120 -5.35 1.28 7.07
N THR A 121 -5.77 2.32 7.79
CA THR A 121 -5.50 3.71 7.42
C THR A 121 -4.08 4.13 7.81
N ALA A 122 -3.46 5.00 7.01
CA ALA A 122 -2.26 5.75 7.36
C ALA A 122 -2.57 6.91 8.32
N ARG A 123 -3.85 7.31 8.47
CA ARG A 123 -4.26 8.36 9.40
C ARG A 123 -3.99 7.88 10.83
N PRO A 124 -3.31 8.68 11.67
CA PRO A 124 -3.11 8.34 13.07
C PRO A 124 -4.46 8.06 13.75
N THR A 125 -4.53 6.89 14.39
CA THR A 125 -5.71 6.41 15.10
C THR A 125 -5.24 5.71 16.38
N ASN A 126 -5.99 5.88 17.46
CA ASN A 126 -5.77 5.18 18.73
C ASN A 126 -6.74 4.00 18.93
N SER A 127 -7.61 3.71 17.95
CA SER A 127 -8.62 2.66 18.08
C SER A 127 -9.02 2.07 16.74
N THR A 128 -9.17 0.75 16.72
CA THR A 128 -9.67 0.00 15.55
C THR A 128 -11.16 0.21 15.28
N GLN A 129 -11.87 0.90 16.18
CA GLN A 129 -13.32 1.13 16.07
C GLN A 129 -13.69 2.23 15.07
N TYR A 130 -12.75 3.12 14.71
CA TYR A 130 -13.03 4.15 13.72
C TYR A 130 -13.28 3.49 12.36
N LYS A 131 -14.26 4.03 11.62
CA LYS A 131 -14.67 3.53 10.31
C LYS A 131 -14.64 4.68 9.32
N GLY A 132 -14.69 4.37 8.03
CA GLY A 132 -14.81 5.38 6.99
C GLY A 132 -13.53 6.18 6.76
N LEU A 133 -12.37 5.69 7.19
CA LEU A 133 -11.09 6.39 7.00
C LEU A 133 -10.45 6.07 5.64
N TRP A 134 -11.00 5.10 4.91
CA TRP A 134 -10.70 4.75 3.53
C TRP A 134 -11.80 3.84 2.95
N GLY A 135 -11.85 3.67 1.63
CA GLY A 135 -12.91 2.97 0.91
C GLY A 135 -12.95 1.45 1.13
N GLY A 136 -11.80 0.83 1.42
CA GLY A 136 -11.69 -0.62 1.60
C GLY A 136 -11.17 -1.35 0.36
N ILE A 137 -11.54 -2.62 0.24
CA ILE A 137 -11.18 -3.47 -0.91
C ILE A 137 -12.46 -3.81 -1.66
N ILE A 138 -12.43 -3.63 -2.98
CA ILE A 138 -13.51 -3.97 -3.89
C ILE A 138 -12.99 -5.02 -4.85
N ILE A 139 -13.67 -6.15 -4.94
CA ILE A 139 -13.31 -7.25 -5.84
C ILE A 139 -14.45 -7.44 -6.83
N CYS A 140 -14.19 -7.11 -8.09
CA CYS A 140 -15.15 -7.20 -9.16
C CYS A 140 -15.06 -8.59 -9.81
N GLY A 141 -15.95 -9.51 -9.46
CA GLY A 141 -16.00 -10.86 -10.04
C GLY A 141 -16.84 -10.96 -11.32
N LYS A 142 -16.76 -12.11 -11.98
CA LYS A 142 -17.62 -12.53 -13.12
C LYS A 142 -18.75 -13.48 -12.71
N ALA A 143 -18.81 -13.83 -11.42
CA ALA A 143 -19.85 -14.70 -10.88
C ALA A 143 -21.25 -14.06 -10.99
N PRO A 144 -22.32 -14.85 -11.21
CA PRO A 144 -23.68 -14.33 -11.24
C PRO A 144 -24.05 -13.56 -9.97
N ILE A 145 -24.73 -12.43 -10.16
CA ILE A 145 -25.24 -11.58 -9.08
C ILE A 145 -26.76 -11.65 -9.01
N SER A 146 -27.32 -11.43 -7.83
CA SER A 146 -28.77 -11.52 -7.60
C SER A 146 -29.54 -10.26 -7.96
N SER A 147 -28.86 -9.13 -8.19
CA SER A 147 -29.47 -7.82 -8.37
C SER A 147 -30.00 -7.58 -9.78
N VAL A 148 -29.33 -8.13 -10.80
CA VAL A 148 -29.70 -8.01 -12.22
C VAL A 148 -29.24 -9.23 -13.00
N THR A 149 -29.85 -9.49 -14.15
CA THR A 149 -29.31 -10.46 -15.10
C THR A 149 -28.06 -9.88 -15.76
N GLY A 150 -26.92 -10.58 -15.65
CA GLY A 150 -25.66 -10.16 -16.25
C GLY A 150 -24.78 -9.38 -15.27
N THR A 151 -24.45 -8.13 -15.61
CA THR A 151 -23.46 -7.31 -14.90
C THR A 151 -24.06 -6.04 -14.32
N ASN A 152 -23.41 -5.47 -13.31
CA ASN A 152 -23.70 -4.15 -12.75
C ASN A 152 -22.40 -3.36 -12.54
N GLU A 153 -22.48 -2.10 -12.16
CA GLU A 153 -21.32 -1.23 -11.90
C GLU A 153 -21.23 -0.84 -10.43
N VAL A 154 -20.00 -0.69 -9.93
CA VAL A 154 -19.75 -0.19 -8.58
C VAL A 154 -20.14 1.28 -8.51
N GLU A 155 -21.16 1.59 -7.72
CA GLU A 155 -21.58 2.97 -7.45
C GLU A 155 -20.46 3.76 -6.79
N GLY A 156 -20.36 5.04 -7.12
CA GLY A 156 -19.37 5.93 -6.51
C GLY A 156 -17.99 5.91 -7.14
N LEU A 157 -17.76 5.04 -8.11
CA LEU A 157 -16.49 4.97 -8.81
C LEU A 157 -16.68 5.23 -10.29
N THR A 158 -16.18 6.37 -10.75
CA THR A 158 -16.02 6.68 -12.17
C THR A 158 -14.56 6.94 -12.46
N LEU A 159 -14.04 6.28 -13.49
CA LEU A 159 -12.76 6.63 -14.10
C LEU A 159 -12.99 7.32 -15.42
N ASP A 160 -12.56 8.58 -15.45
CA ASP A 160 -12.31 9.32 -16.68
C ASP A 160 -11.39 8.55 -17.62
N SER A 161 -10.38 7.85 -17.10
CA SER A 161 -9.44 7.03 -17.86
C SER A 161 -10.03 5.77 -18.50
N LEU A 162 -11.22 5.32 -18.04
CA LEU A 162 -12.01 4.25 -18.68
C LEU A 162 -13.09 4.81 -19.63
N GLY A 163 -13.05 6.10 -19.95
CA GLY A 163 -14.05 6.75 -20.82
C GLY A 163 -15.36 7.07 -20.10
N GLY A 164 -15.35 7.17 -18.76
CA GLY A 164 -16.52 7.52 -17.96
C GLY A 164 -17.38 6.35 -17.51
N GLY A 165 -16.95 5.10 -17.73
CA GLY A 165 -17.62 3.91 -17.21
C GLY A 165 -17.25 3.60 -15.74
N GLY A 166 -18.15 2.94 -15.01
CA GLY A 166 -17.87 2.42 -13.68
C GLY A 166 -17.14 1.07 -13.71
N PHE A 167 -16.79 0.54 -12.55
CA PHE A 167 -16.19 -0.79 -12.45
C PHE A 167 -17.26 -1.87 -12.53
N THR A 168 -17.22 -2.69 -13.58
CA THR A 168 -18.20 -3.76 -13.79
C THR A 168 -17.95 -4.97 -12.88
N TYR A 169 -19.00 -5.51 -12.26
CA TYR A 169 -19.00 -6.78 -11.54
C TYR A 169 -20.25 -7.60 -11.91
N GLY A 170 -20.24 -8.89 -11.61
CA GLY A 170 -21.28 -9.83 -12.02
C GLY A 170 -20.99 -10.47 -13.37
N GLY A 171 -21.81 -11.44 -13.77
CA GLY A 171 -21.67 -12.10 -15.07
C GLY A 171 -22.35 -13.46 -15.11
N SER A 172 -21.88 -14.32 -16.00
CA SER A 172 -22.42 -15.67 -16.21
C SER A 172 -21.48 -16.78 -15.77
N ASP A 173 -20.28 -16.46 -15.28
CA ASP A 173 -19.26 -17.45 -14.95
C ASP A 173 -19.37 -17.89 -13.48
N ALA A 174 -20.17 -18.92 -13.23
CA ALA A 174 -20.41 -19.45 -11.89
C ALA A 174 -19.17 -20.04 -11.20
N ILE A 175 -18.09 -20.29 -11.94
CA ILE A 175 -16.82 -20.79 -11.39
C ILE A 175 -15.74 -19.71 -11.31
N ASP A 176 -16.11 -18.44 -11.51
CA ASP A 176 -15.16 -17.32 -11.41
C ASP A 176 -14.43 -17.33 -10.07
N ASN A 177 -13.13 -17.08 -10.16
CA ASN A 177 -12.25 -16.96 -9.00
C ASN A 177 -11.38 -15.73 -9.17
N SER A 178 -11.80 -14.64 -8.53
CA SER A 178 -11.10 -13.35 -8.51
C SER A 178 -10.04 -13.28 -7.41
N GLY A 179 -9.73 -14.39 -6.72
CA GLY A 179 -8.66 -14.45 -5.74
C GLY A 179 -8.95 -15.21 -4.44
N ILE A 180 -8.06 -15.01 -3.47
CA ILE A 180 -8.15 -15.55 -2.12
C ILE A 180 -7.81 -14.48 -1.08
N LEU A 181 -8.67 -14.36 -0.07
CA LEU A 181 -8.42 -13.59 1.15
C LEU A 181 -8.49 -14.55 2.33
N LYS A 182 -7.33 -14.91 2.90
CA LYS A 182 -7.23 -15.84 4.02
C LYS A 182 -6.40 -15.20 5.14
N TYR A 183 -6.92 -15.19 6.37
CA TYR A 183 -6.34 -14.45 7.50
C TYR A 183 -6.00 -12.99 7.16
N VAL A 184 -6.95 -12.31 6.52
CA VAL A 184 -6.86 -10.88 6.18
C VAL A 184 -7.65 -10.08 7.21
N ARG A 185 -7.06 -8.99 7.70
CA ARG A 185 -7.70 -8.00 8.57
C ARG A 185 -7.88 -6.70 7.80
N ILE A 186 -9.11 -6.21 7.73
CA ILE A 186 -9.44 -4.94 7.09
C ILE A 186 -9.97 -4.01 8.18
N TRP A 187 -9.17 -3.01 8.55
CA TRP A 187 -9.53 -2.04 9.58
C TRP A 187 -9.86 -0.69 8.97
N HIS A 188 -10.77 0.06 9.61
CA HIS A 188 -11.11 1.44 9.27
C HIS A 188 -11.70 1.68 7.88
N GLY A 189 -12.11 0.63 7.16
CA GLY A 189 -12.74 0.72 5.84
C GLY A 189 -14.18 1.28 5.89
N GLY A 190 -14.82 1.33 4.71
CA GLY A 190 -16.22 1.79 4.56
C GLY A 190 -16.36 3.31 4.39
N GLY A 191 -15.34 3.97 3.85
CA GLY A 191 -15.40 5.40 3.50
C GLY A 191 -16.21 5.63 2.24
N ASP A 192 -16.75 6.85 2.12
CA ASP A 192 -17.54 7.24 0.95
C ASP A 192 -16.68 7.30 -0.31
N LEU A 193 -17.14 6.66 -1.38
CA LEU A 193 -16.45 6.60 -2.66
C LEU A 193 -16.80 7.80 -3.56
N MET A 194 -17.94 8.46 -3.32
CA MET A 194 -18.51 9.48 -4.20
C MET A 194 -17.85 10.86 -4.11
N GLY A 195 -17.10 11.14 -3.04
CA GLY A 195 -16.66 12.50 -2.72
C GLY A 195 -17.85 13.37 -2.33
N GLY A 196 -17.88 13.79 -1.06
CA GLY A 196 -18.92 14.68 -0.54
C GLY A 196 -18.72 16.14 -0.94
#